data_AF-A0A425BXX0-F1
#
_entry.id   AF-A0A425BXX0-F1
#
_cell.length_a   1.000
_cell.length_b   1.000
_cell.length_c   1.000
_cell.angle_alpha   90.00
_cell.angle_beta   90.00
_cell.angle_gamma   90.00
#
_symmetry.space_group_name_H-M   'P 1'
#
loop_
_entity.id
_entity.type
_entity.pdbx_description
1 polymer ?
#
loop_
_entity_poly.entity_id
_entity_poly.type
_entity_poly.pdbx_seq_one_letter_code
_entity_poly.pdbx_strand_id
1 'polypeptide(L)'
;MVICRVSSALKESNHPTRWYPFAVTGINVTAFLIELIDEHLLDMKLYRLADNGAANDQDDDLNAGLIQLHDFYATIFTRFNQLWVDTNPRDVMAFPSIFQSLKNDIRRSGAGRARAHAKKKQYKRGHATKNRARDVDQIQDDLRVEKVTGKHLTFEMDEDLPGLGQFYCTPCGRHFIDTKTRDVHLKTKVHKRRLKDVAQKQYTQKEAMQGAGKGIETYKRAHSKKSDDMDDI
;
A
#
# COMPACT_ATOMS: atom_id res chain seq x y z
N MET A 1 -2.19 -31.43 17.22
CA MET A 1 -3.39 -30.83 16.56
C MET A 1 -3.79 -31.54 15.25
N VAL A 2 -2.84 -32.19 14.55
CA VAL A 2 -3.06 -32.89 13.26
C VAL A 2 -3.89 -34.19 13.40
N ILE A 3 -3.62 -35.01 14.42
CA ILE A 3 -4.31 -36.30 14.66
C ILE A 3 -5.83 -36.14 14.80
N CYS A 4 -6.29 -35.07 15.47
CA CYS A 4 -7.73 -34.81 15.68
C CYS A 4 -8.47 -34.50 14.36
N ARG A 5 -7.78 -33.92 13.37
CA ARG A 5 -8.39 -33.53 12.08
C ARG A 5 -8.53 -34.71 11.12
N VAL A 6 -7.61 -35.68 11.15
CA VAL A 6 -7.69 -36.88 10.32
C VAL A 6 -8.83 -37.80 10.79
N SER A 7 -9.04 -37.92 12.10
CA SER A 7 -10.20 -38.65 12.66
C SER A 7 -11.56 -38.07 12.20
N SER A 8 -11.61 -36.79 11.87
CA SER A 8 -12.82 -36.16 11.31
C SER A 8 -13.12 -36.65 9.88
N ALA A 9 -12.08 -36.88 9.07
CA ALA A 9 -12.26 -37.39 7.70
C ALA A 9 -12.71 -38.85 7.66
N LEU A 10 -12.30 -39.66 8.64
CA LEU A 10 -12.76 -41.05 8.79
C LEU A 10 -14.23 -41.14 9.24
N LYS A 11 -14.71 -40.16 10.01
CA LYS A 11 -16.14 -40.05 10.33
C LYS A 11 -16.94 -39.67 9.08
N GLU A 12 -16.41 -38.76 8.26
CA GLU A 12 -17.06 -38.34 7.02
C GLU A 12 -17.15 -39.46 5.99
N SER A 13 -16.13 -40.33 5.88
CA SER A 13 -16.17 -41.49 4.99
C SER A 13 -17.23 -42.52 5.34
N ASN A 14 -17.63 -42.60 6.62
CA ASN A 14 -18.66 -43.53 7.09
C ASN A 14 -20.07 -42.92 7.01
N HIS A 15 -20.22 -41.74 6.39
CA HIS A 15 -21.51 -41.08 6.28
C HIS A 15 -22.39 -41.76 5.19
N PRO A 16 -23.67 -42.05 5.47
CA PRO A 16 -24.51 -42.86 4.59
C PRO A 16 -24.83 -42.20 3.24
N THR A 17 -24.69 -40.88 3.12
CA THR A 17 -25.06 -40.13 1.90
C THR A 17 -23.90 -39.34 1.30
N ARG A 18 -22.76 -39.23 2.00
CA ARG A 18 -21.61 -38.44 1.54
C ARG A 18 -20.51 -39.42 1.18
N TRP A 19 -20.41 -39.73 -0.11
CA TRP A 19 -19.52 -40.73 -0.67
C TRP A 19 -18.05 -40.25 -0.69
N TYR A 20 -17.47 -39.98 0.47
CA TYR A 20 -16.08 -39.52 0.57
C TYR A 20 -15.08 -40.68 0.40
N PRO A 21 -14.25 -40.67 -0.66
CA PRO A 21 -13.40 -41.82 -0.99
C PRO A 21 -12.06 -41.76 -0.24
N PHE A 22 -12.08 -42.01 1.08
CA PHE A 22 -10.93 -41.85 1.99
C PHE A 22 -9.63 -42.52 1.52
N ALA A 23 -9.69 -43.76 1.01
CA ALA A 23 -8.49 -44.46 0.54
C ALA A 23 -7.92 -43.84 -0.76
N VAL A 24 -8.81 -43.43 -1.67
CA VAL A 24 -8.44 -42.82 -2.95
C VAL A 24 -7.82 -41.43 -2.72
N THR A 25 -8.31 -40.69 -1.72
CA THR A 25 -7.73 -39.38 -1.38
C THR A 25 -6.31 -39.53 -0.85
N GLY A 26 -6.05 -40.53 0.01
CA GLY A 26 -4.70 -40.82 0.52
C GLY A 26 -3.69 -41.09 -0.58
N ILE A 27 -4.01 -41.99 -1.53
CA ILE A 27 -3.14 -42.36 -2.67
C ILE A 27 -2.84 -41.14 -3.55
N ASN A 28 -3.82 -40.28 -3.79
CA ASN A 28 -3.64 -39.10 -4.63
C ASN A 28 -2.88 -37.98 -3.92
N VAL A 29 -3.03 -37.85 -2.60
CA VAL A 29 -2.27 -36.88 -1.81
C VAL A 29 -0.81 -37.31 -1.69
N THR A 30 -0.51 -38.59 -1.52
CA THR A 30 0.89 -39.08 -1.53
C THR A 30 1.53 -38.87 -2.90
N ALA A 31 0.83 -39.20 -3.99
CA ALA A 31 1.31 -38.94 -5.35
C ALA A 31 1.55 -37.43 -5.60
N PHE A 32 0.63 -36.57 -5.15
CA PHE A 32 0.79 -35.12 -5.28
C PHE A 32 1.93 -34.56 -4.42
N LEU A 33 2.19 -35.15 -3.26
CA LEU A 33 3.30 -34.76 -2.41
C LEU A 33 4.65 -35.07 -3.08
N ILE A 34 4.76 -36.21 -3.77
CA ILE A 34 5.93 -36.55 -4.60
C ILE A 34 6.07 -35.55 -5.76
N GLU A 35 4.98 -35.24 -6.48
CA GLU A 35 4.98 -34.20 -7.54
C GLU A 35 5.51 -32.85 -7.02
N LEU A 36 5.15 -32.44 -5.81
CA LEU A 36 5.59 -31.17 -5.23
C LEU A 36 7.06 -31.17 -4.76
N ILE A 37 7.60 -32.33 -4.41
CA ILE A 37 9.02 -32.52 -4.11
C ILE A 37 9.83 -32.40 -5.41
N ASP A 38 9.39 -33.08 -6.48
CA ASP A 38 10.04 -33.00 -7.80
C ASP A 38 9.97 -31.58 -8.40
N GLU A 39 8.88 -30.84 -8.15
CA GLU A 39 8.73 -29.43 -8.55
C GLU A 39 9.60 -28.46 -7.71
N HIS A 40 10.37 -28.95 -6.72
CA HIS A 40 11.17 -28.15 -5.76
C HIS A 40 10.37 -27.07 -5.01
N LEU A 41 9.05 -27.18 -4.95
CA LEU A 41 8.18 -26.20 -4.28
C LEU A 41 8.15 -26.37 -2.75
N LEU A 42 8.55 -27.55 -2.26
CA LEU A 42 8.61 -27.87 -0.84
C LEU A 42 10.00 -27.66 -0.24
N ASP A 43 11.04 -27.65 -1.07
CA ASP A 43 12.44 -27.50 -0.67
C ASP A 43 12.68 -26.25 0.15
N MET A 44 12.13 -25.10 -0.26
CA MET A 44 12.32 -23.84 0.47
C MET A 44 11.73 -23.84 1.89
N LYS A 45 10.73 -24.69 2.16
CA LYS A 45 10.19 -24.86 3.53
C LYS A 45 10.97 -25.91 4.31
N LEU A 46 11.37 -27.01 3.66
CA LEU A 46 12.18 -28.06 4.27
C LEU A 46 13.58 -27.55 4.68
N TYR A 47 14.27 -26.84 3.77
CA TYR A 47 15.62 -26.30 3.99
C TYR A 47 15.67 -25.11 4.95
N ARG A 48 14.68 -24.19 4.91
CA ARG A 48 14.65 -23.02 5.81
C ARG A 48 14.58 -23.42 7.29
N LEU A 49 14.13 -24.63 7.61
CA LEU A 49 14.02 -25.12 8.98
C LEU A 49 15.23 -25.96 9.42
N ALA A 50 15.93 -26.63 8.50
CA ALA A 50 17.23 -27.25 8.79
C ALA A 50 18.24 -26.21 9.34
N ASP A 51 18.19 -24.97 8.85
CA ASP A 51 19.08 -23.89 9.29
C ASP A 51 18.69 -23.28 10.67
N ASN A 52 17.49 -23.58 11.18
CA ASN A 52 17.03 -23.11 12.51
C ASN A 52 17.22 -24.16 13.62
N GLY A 53 17.63 -25.39 13.28
CA GLY A 53 17.88 -26.49 14.21
C GLY A 53 19.36 -26.56 14.57
N ALA A 54 19.80 -25.80 15.57
CA ALA A 54 21.10 -26.03 16.20
C ALA A 54 21.02 -27.24 17.14
N ALA A 55 21.23 -28.46 16.64
CA ALA A 55 21.48 -29.65 17.48
C ALA A 55 22.23 -30.74 16.68
N ASN A 56 23.25 -31.33 17.30
CA ASN A 56 24.29 -32.16 16.69
C ASN A 56 23.93 -33.67 16.56
N ASP A 57 22.84 -34.07 15.90
CA ASP A 57 22.60 -35.50 15.62
C ASP A 57 21.85 -35.73 14.30
N GLN A 58 22.48 -36.47 13.38
CA GLN A 58 22.00 -36.72 12.01
C GLN A 58 20.66 -37.48 11.95
N ASP A 59 20.34 -38.28 12.98
CA ASP A 59 19.07 -39.01 13.08
C ASP A 59 17.88 -38.09 13.44
N ASP A 60 18.12 -37.01 14.19
CA ASP A 60 17.06 -36.07 14.58
C ASP A 60 16.61 -35.19 13.41
N ASP A 61 17.53 -34.86 12.49
CA ASP A 61 17.21 -34.08 11.28
C ASP A 61 16.33 -34.87 10.29
N LEU A 62 16.60 -36.17 10.11
CA LEU A 62 15.79 -37.04 9.27
C LEU A 62 14.37 -37.19 9.85
N ASN A 63 14.28 -37.36 11.18
CA ASN A 63 13.01 -37.44 11.89
C ASN A 63 12.23 -36.12 11.81
N ALA A 64 12.90 -34.97 11.94
CA ALA A 64 12.28 -33.66 11.83
C ALA A 64 11.74 -33.38 10.41
N GLY A 65 12.49 -33.75 9.38
CA GLY A 65 12.04 -33.66 7.98
C GLY A 65 10.83 -34.54 7.70
N LEU A 66 10.84 -35.78 8.22
CA LEU A 66 9.73 -36.72 8.08
C LEU A 66 8.46 -36.24 8.79
N ILE A 67 8.58 -35.68 10.00
CA ILE A 67 7.45 -35.10 10.74
C ILE A 67 6.82 -33.94 9.96
N GLN A 68 7.64 -33.06 9.36
CA GLN A 68 7.13 -31.94 8.56
C GLN A 68 6.46 -32.39 7.27
N LEU A 69 7.02 -33.39 6.60
CA LEU A 69 6.41 -34.00 5.43
C LEU A 69 5.06 -34.62 5.78
N HIS A 70 4.98 -35.31 6.92
CA HIS A 70 3.72 -35.85 7.44
C HIS A 70 2.71 -34.76 7.81
N ASP A 71 3.15 -33.66 8.43
CA ASP A 71 2.29 -32.52 8.75
C ASP A 71 1.77 -31.83 7.48
N PHE A 72 2.59 -31.73 6.45
CA PHE A 72 2.18 -31.19 5.16
C PHE A 72 1.19 -32.12 4.45
N TYR A 73 1.45 -33.44 4.43
CA TYR A 73 0.52 -34.47 3.96
C TYR A 73 -0.85 -34.31 4.63
N ALA A 74 -0.88 -34.25 5.97
CA ALA A 74 -2.12 -34.13 6.71
C ALA A 74 -2.83 -32.79 6.49
N THR A 75 -2.07 -31.71 6.22
CA THR A 75 -2.62 -30.41 5.86
C THR A 75 -3.33 -30.46 4.49
N ILE A 76 -2.71 -31.07 3.48
CA ILE A 76 -3.35 -31.25 2.17
C ILE A 76 -4.61 -32.12 2.31
N PHE A 77 -4.50 -33.22 3.05
CA PHE A 77 -5.59 -34.16 3.24
C PHE A 77 -6.80 -33.52 3.92
N THR A 78 -6.58 -32.78 5.00
CA THR A 78 -7.64 -32.08 5.73
C THR A 78 -8.25 -30.94 4.93
N ARG A 79 -7.44 -30.22 4.14
CA ARG A 79 -7.92 -29.19 3.20
C ARG A 79 -8.79 -29.79 2.09
N PHE A 80 -8.41 -30.94 1.55
CA PHE A 80 -9.25 -31.66 0.59
C PHE A 80 -10.57 -32.10 1.21
N ASN A 81 -10.52 -32.68 2.41
CA ASN A 81 -11.72 -33.13 3.13
C ASN A 81 -12.70 -31.98 3.34
N GLN A 82 -12.22 -30.81 3.75
CA GLN A 82 -13.05 -29.62 3.90
C GLN A 82 -13.65 -29.18 2.56
N LEU A 83 -12.84 -29.14 1.49
CA LEU A 83 -13.30 -28.75 0.16
C LEU A 83 -14.34 -29.73 -0.40
N TRP A 84 -14.20 -31.03 -0.12
CA TRP A 84 -15.17 -32.07 -0.47
C TRP A 84 -16.51 -31.88 0.27
N VAL A 85 -16.45 -31.57 1.57
CA VAL A 85 -17.63 -31.27 2.40
C VAL A 85 -18.36 -30.02 1.90
N ASP A 86 -17.61 -28.98 1.52
CA ASP A 86 -18.16 -27.71 1.05
C ASP A 86 -18.80 -27.82 -0.34
N THR A 87 -18.19 -28.62 -1.22
CA THR A 87 -18.69 -28.84 -2.60
C THR A 87 -19.85 -29.84 -2.65
N ASN A 88 -19.96 -30.73 -1.67
CA ASN A 88 -21.01 -31.75 -1.51
C ASN A 88 -21.41 -32.43 -2.85
N PRO A 89 -20.46 -33.10 -3.53
CA PRO A 89 -20.72 -33.72 -4.82
C PRO A 89 -21.69 -34.91 -4.70
N ARG A 90 -22.39 -35.20 -5.80
CA ARG A 90 -23.39 -36.29 -5.85
C ARG A 90 -22.75 -37.68 -5.80
N ASP A 91 -21.57 -37.85 -6.39
CA ASP A 91 -20.85 -39.12 -6.46
C ASP A 91 -19.32 -38.93 -6.50
N VAL A 92 -18.61 -40.07 -6.48
CA VAL A 92 -17.14 -40.13 -6.50
C VAL A 92 -16.54 -39.62 -7.83
N MET A 93 -17.33 -39.52 -8.90
CA MET A 93 -16.82 -39.07 -10.21
C MET A 93 -16.40 -37.60 -10.21
N ALA A 94 -16.86 -36.79 -9.25
CA ALA A 94 -16.39 -35.42 -9.06
C ALA A 94 -14.96 -35.33 -8.47
N PHE A 95 -14.38 -36.44 -8.02
CA PHE A 95 -13.05 -36.46 -7.39
C PHE A 95 -11.94 -35.84 -8.23
N PRO A 96 -11.73 -36.20 -9.51
CA PRO A 96 -10.63 -35.66 -10.29
C PRO A 96 -10.69 -34.14 -10.46
N SER A 97 -11.88 -33.57 -10.72
CA SER A 97 -12.02 -32.12 -10.93
C SER A 97 -11.79 -31.33 -9.63
N ILE A 98 -12.35 -31.82 -8.53
CA ILE A 98 -12.21 -31.23 -7.19
C ILE A 98 -10.75 -31.30 -6.72
N PHE A 99 -10.10 -32.45 -6.92
CA PHE A 99 -8.70 -32.63 -6.52
C PHE A 99 -7.75 -31.78 -7.38
N GLN A 100 -8.01 -31.63 -8.69
CA GLN A 100 -7.24 -30.74 -9.54
C GLN A 100 -7.38 -29.26 -9.13
N SER A 101 -8.57 -28.85 -8.70
CA SER A 101 -8.76 -27.50 -8.13
C SER A 101 -7.87 -27.29 -6.91
N LEU A 102 -7.80 -28.28 -6.01
CA LEU A 102 -6.91 -28.24 -4.85
C LEU A 102 -5.43 -28.18 -5.26
N LYS A 103 -4.99 -29.01 -6.23
CA LYS A 103 -3.62 -28.99 -6.73
C LYS A 103 -3.23 -27.59 -7.23
N ASN A 104 -4.08 -26.98 -8.05
CA ASN A 104 -3.88 -25.63 -8.59
C ASN A 104 -3.82 -24.56 -7.49
N ASP A 105 -4.69 -24.67 -6.49
CA ASP A 105 -4.67 -23.79 -5.32
C ASP A 105 -3.38 -23.89 -4.53
N ILE A 106 -2.89 -25.11 -4.29
CA ILE A 106 -1.66 -25.34 -3.54
C ILE A 106 -0.46 -24.83 -4.33
N ARG A 107 -0.35 -25.14 -5.63
CA ARG A 107 0.71 -24.61 -6.51
C ARG A 107 0.72 -23.07 -6.55
N ARG A 108 -0.46 -22.43 -6.66
CA ARG A 108 -0.61 -20.96 -6.58
C ARG A 108 -0.19 -20.37 -5.24
N SER A 109 -0.40 -21.10 -4.14
CA SER A 109 -0.07 -20.63 -2.78
C SER A 109 1.37 -20.94 -2.35
N GLY A 110 1.95 -22.04 -2.83
CA GLY A 110 3.31 -22.52 -2.54
C GLY A 110 4.38 -21.82 -3.37
N ALA A 111 4.04 -21.42 -4.60
CA ALA A 111 4.75 -20.37 -5.31
C ALA A 111 4.48 -19.06 -4.56
N GLY A 112 5.25 -18.81 -3.49
CA GLY A 112 5.08 -17.63 -2.66
C GLY A 112 4.93 -16.43 -3.57
N ARG A 113 3.78 -15.74 -3.51
CA ARG A 113 3.72 -14.37 -3.98
C ARG A 113 4.82 -13.67 -3.21
N ALA A 114 5.98 -13.49 -3.85
CA ALA A 114 6.99 -12.55 -3.41
C ALA A 114 6.16 -11.31 -3.13
N ARG A 115 6.00 -10.95 -1.85
CA ARG A 115 5.21 -9.79 -1.48
C ARG A 115 5.89 -8.67 -2.24
N ALA A 116 5.32 -8.27 -3.37
CA ALA A 116 5.89 -7.27 -4.23
C ALA A 116 5.81 -6.04 -3.36
N HIS A 117 6.92 -5.72 -2.69
CA HIS A 117 6.98 -4.62 -1.76
C HIS A 117 6.56 -3.42 -2.59
N ALA A 118 5.33 -2.93 -2.39
CA ALA A 118 4.74 -1.94 -3.27
C ALA A 118 5.67 -0.73 -3.18
N LYS A 119 6.49 -0.53 -4.22
CA LYS A 119 7.53 0.48 -4.19
C LYS A 119 6.78 1.79 -4.02
N LYS A 120 7.05 2.53 -2.94
CA LYS A 120 6.45 3.85 -2.65
C LYS A 120 6.99 4.93 -3.62
N LYS A 121 7.16 4.60 -4.89
CA LYS A 121 7.75 5.43 -5.95
C LYS A 121 6.93 6.69 -6.15
N GLN A 122 5.59 6.58 -6.13
CA GLN A 122 4.71 7.73 -6.29
C GLN A 122 4.84 8.72 -5.12
N TYR A 123 4.82 8.23 -3.87
CA TYR A 123 5.02 9.07 -2.68
C TYR A 123 6.38 9.79 -2.73
N LYS A 124 7.47 9.06 -2.98
CA LYS A 124 8.81 9.64 -3.08
C LYS A 124 8.92 10.67 -4.21
N ARG A 125 8.26 10.45 -5.35
CA ARG A 125 8.22 11.42 -6.46
C ARG A 125 7.39 12.66 -6.13
N GLY A 126 6.29 12.52 -5.40
CA GLY A 126 5.42 13.64 -5.02
C GLY A 126 6.02 14.54 -3.93
N HIS A 127 6.82 13.97 -3.02
CA HIS A 127 7.49 14.71 -1.94
C HIS A 127 8.93 15.12 -2.28
N ALA A 128 9.41 14.87 -3.50
CA ALA A 128 10.74 15.29 -3.92
C ALA A 128 10.79 16.82 -4.05
N THR A 129 11.87 17.44 -3.56
CA THR A 129 12.05 18.91 -3.54
C THR A 129 11.91 19.54 -4.94
N LYS A 130 12.37 18.85 -5.99
CA LYS A 130 12.25 19.29 -7.38
C LYS A 130 10.81 19.39 -7.92
N ASN A 131 9.85 18.73 -7.25
CA ASN A 131 8.44 18.72 -7.62
C ASN A 131 7.57 19.49 -6.59
N ARG A 132 8.20 20.31 -5.74
CA ARG A 132 7.51 21.05 -4.69
C ARG A 132 6.59 22.11 -5.32
N ALA A 133 5.33 22.12 -4.91
CA ALA A 133 4.38 23.15 -5.28
C ALA A 133 4.58 24.42 -4.46
N ARG A 134 3.98 25.53 -4.90
CA ARG A 134 3.98 26.80 -4.16
C ARG A 134 3.35 26.63 -2.78
N ASP A 135 4.03 27.12 -1.75
CA ASP A 135 3.58 27.02 -0.36
C ASP A 135 2.36 27.93 -0.10
N VAL A 136 1.62 27.65 0.99
CA VAL A 136 0.37 28.37 1.32
C VAL A 136 0.63 29.82 1.73
N ASP A 137 1.70 30.05 2.48
CA ASP A 137 2.13 31.37 2.94
C ASP A 137 2.52 32.29 1.78
N GLN A 138 3.27 31.79 0.80
CA GLN A 138 3.60 32.53 -0.41
C GLN A 138 2.34 32.95 -1.18
N ILE A 139 1.35 32.07 -1.28
CA ILE A 139 0.06 32.39 -1.94
C ILE A 139 -0.73 33.42 -1.15
N GLN A 140 -0.67 33.41 0.18
CA GLN A 140 -1.33 34.41 1.02
C GLN A 140 -0.71 35.79 0.84
N ASP A 141 0.61 35.86 0.66
CA ASP A 141 1.30 37.12 0.35
C ASP A 141 0.95 37.61 -1.07
N ASP A 142 0.91 36.72 -2.06
CA ASP A 142 0.46 37.03 -3.43
C ASP A 142 -0.97 37.62 -3.42
N LEU A 143 -1.90 37.00 -2.68
CA LEU A 143 -3.26 37.49 -2.53
C LEU A 143 -3.36 38.82 -1.77
N ARG A 144 -2.40 39.12 -0.88
CA ARG A 144 -2.30 40.44 -0.24
C ARG A 144 -1.91 41.49 -1.27
N VAL A 145 -0.96 41.19 -2.15
CA VAL A 145 -0.54 42.07 -3.24
C VAL A 145 -1.68 42.31 -4.24
N GLU A 146 -2.42 41.27 -4.62
CA GLU A 146 -3.59 41.41 -5.50
C GLU A 146 -4.67 42.31 -4.88
N LYS A 147 -4.93 42.20 -3.57
CA LYS A 147 -5.88 43.07 -2.86
C LYS A 147 -5.45 44.53 -2.84
N VAL A 148 -4.15 44.79 -2.65
CA VAL A 148 -3.61 46.16 -2.62
C VAL A 148 -3.63 46.77 -4.02
N THR A 149 -3.28 45.99 -5.05
CA THR A 149 -3.17 46.46 -6.43
C THR A 149 -4.53 46.53 -7.14
N GLY A 150 -5.52 45.76 -6.67
CA GLY A 150 -6.86 45.65 -7.28
C GLY A 150 -6.89 44.94 -8.63
N LYS A 151 -5.75 44.38 -9.07
CA LYS A 151 -5.60 43.66 -10.34
C LYS A 151 -5.16 42.22 -10.05
N HIS A 152 -5.63 41.29 -10.87
CA HIS A 152 -5.14 39.91 -10.81
C HIS A 152 -3.67 39.86 -11.24
N LEU A 153 -2.93 38.89 -10.71
CA LEU A 153 -1.58 38.60 -11.21
C LEU A 153 -1.66 38.27 -12.70
N THR A 154 -1.01 39.10 -13.51
CA THR A 154 -0.90 38.93 -14.96
C THR A 154 0.55 38.63 -15.25
N PHE A 155 0.80 37.57 -16.02
CA PHE A 155 2.13 37.19 -16.44
C PHE A 155 2.36 37.64 -17.87
N GLU A 156 3.63 37.92 -18.20
CA GLU A 156 4.05 38.11 -19.58
C GLU A 156 3.88 36.81 -20.37
N MET A 157 3.76 36.93 -21.70
CA MET A 157 3.57 35.77 -22.56
C MET A 157 4.85 34.93 -22.57
N ASP A 158 4.79 33.75 -21.95
CA ASP A 158 5.90 32.82 -21.85
C ASP A 158 5.58 31.52 -22.59
N GLU A 159 6.39 31.19 -23.59
CA GLU A 159 6.22 30.01 -24.45
C GLU A 159 6.41 28.68 -23.70
N ASP A 160 7.16 28.68 -22.59
CA ASP A 160 7.43 27.47 -21.80
C ASP A 160 6.25 27.10 -20.86
N LEU A 161 5.30 28.02 -20.66
CA LEU A 161 4.16 27.82 -19.77
C LEU A 161 2.89 27.39 -20.51
N PRO A 162 2.05 26.54 -19.90
CA PRO A 162 0.75 26.20 -20.45
C PRO A 162 -0.11 27.45 -20.70
N GLY A 163 -0.70 27.55 -21.90
CA GLY A 163 -1.56 28.68 -22.27
C GLY A 163 -0.82 30.02 -22.33
N LEU A 164 0.48 30.01 -22.64
CA LEU A 164 1.35 31.20 -22.69
C LEU A 164 1.37 31.98 -21.37
N GLY A 165 1.14 31.31 -20.23
CA GLY A 165 1.06 31.93 -18.91
C GLY A 165 -0.21 32.73 -18.62
N GLN A 166 -1.13 32.88 -19.59
CA GLN A 166 -2.26 33.80 -19.46
C GLN A 166 -3.36 33.31 -18.51
N PHE A 167 -3.63 32.00 -18.48
CA PHE A 167 -4.73 31.43 -17.70
C PHE A 167 -4.26 30.89 -16.36
N TYR A 168 -4.04 31.79 -15.40
CA TYR A 168 -3.54 31.46 -14.06
C TYR A 168 -4.63 31.42 -12.99
N CYS A 169 -4.43 30.59 -11.96
CA CYS A 169 -5.25 30.56 -10.75
C CYS A 169 -4.37 30.81 -9.51
N THR A 170 -4.49 32.00 -8.91
CA THR A 170 -3.68 32.44 -7.75
C THR A 170 -3.78 31.51 -6.54
N PRO A 171 -4.98 31.09 -6.07
CA PRO A 171 -5.07 30.22 -4.89
C PRO A 171 -4.41 28.85 -5.05
N CYS A 172 -4.35 28.33 -6.29
CA CYS A 172 -3.81 27.00 -6.59
C CYS A 172 -2.39 27.04 -7.16
N GLY A 173 -1.87 28.21 -7.51
CA GLY A 173 -0.52 28.35 -8.06
C GLY A 173 -0.30 27.64 -9.39
N ARG A 174 -1.34 27.53 -10.24
CA ARG A 174 -1.33 26.69 -11.45
C ARG A 174 -1.76 27.44 -12.71
N HIS A 175 -1.03 27.19 -13.79
CA HIS A 175 -1.34 27.63 -15.15
C HIS A 175 -2.21 26.60 -15.89
N PHE A 176 -3.14 27.08 -16.70
CA PHE A 176 -4.07 26.30 -17.52
C PHE A 176 -3.89 26.62 -18.99
N ILE A 177 -4.36 25.71 -19.85
CA ILE A 177 -4.24 25.85 -21.32
C ILE A 177 -5.29 26.83 -21.86
N ASP A 178 -6.54 26.75 -21.37
CA ASP A 178 -7.67 27.55 -21.83
C ASP A 178 -8.46 28.18 -20.66
N THR A 179 -9.17 29.28 -20.94
CA THR A 179 -10.18 29.89 -20.04
C THR A 179 -11.21 28.89 -19.52
N LYS A 180 -11.77 28.06 -20.40
CA LYS A 180 -12.80 27.06 -20.06
C LYS A 180 -12.28 26.06 -19.03
N THR A 181 -11.02 25.61 -19.18
CA THR A 181 -10.42 24.63 -18.27
C THR A 181 -10.15 25.22 -16.88
N ARG A 182 -9.72 26.49 -16.82
CA ARG A 182 -9.62 27.26 -15.57
C ARG A 182 -10.98 27.37 -14.89
N ASP A 183 -12.03 27.73 -15.62
CA ASP A 183 -13.36 27.93 -15.04
C ASP A 183 -13.98 26.64 -14.50
N VAL A 184 -13.72 25.51 -15.17
CA VAL A 184 -14.06 24.17 -14.64
C VAL A 184 -13.27 23.89 -13.35
N HIS A 185 -11.96 24.19 -13.33
CA HIS A 185 -11.13 24.02 -12.14
C HIS A 185 -11.65 24.78 -10.92
N LEU A 186 -12.09 26.03 -11.09
CA LEU A 186 -12.65 26.86 -10.00
C LEU A 186 -13.87 26.20 -9.32
N LYS A 187 -14.65 25.42 -10.07
CA LYS A 187 -15.83 24.71 -9.55
C LYS A 187 -15.48 23.42 -8.81
N THR A 188 -14.27 22.88 -8.98
CA THR A 188 -13.85 21.59 -8.41
C THR A 188 -13.66 21.63 -6.89
N LYS A 189 -13.79 20.46 -6.25
CA LYS A 189 -13.56 20.29 -4.80
C LYS A 189 -12.13 20.65 -4.38
N VAL A 190 -11.14 20.42 -5.27
CA VAL A 190 -9.72 20.71 -4.98
C VAL A 190 -9.51 22.20 -4.78
N HIS A 191 -10.05 23.02 -5.68
CA HIS A 191 -9.97 24.48 -5.57
C HIS A 191 -10.68 25.00 -4.32
N LYS A 192 -11.91 24.53 -4.08
CA LYS A 192 -12.70 24.91 -2.89
C LYS A 192 -12.01 24.55 -1.58
N ARG A 193 -11.28 23.42 -1.53
CA ARG A 193 -10.47 23.04 -0.37
C ARG A 193 -9.30 23.99 -0.18
N ARG A 194 -8.57 24.30 -1.26
CA ARG A 194 -7.42 25.21 -1.20
C ARG A 194 -7.80 26.61 -0.75
N LEU A 195 -8.97 27.12 -1.17
CA LEU A 195 -9.50 28.40 -0.67
C LEU A 195 -9.71 28.40 0.85
N LYS A 196 -10.15 27.28 1.44
CA LYS A 196 -10.29 27.15 2.89
C LYS A 196 -8.92 27.16 3.57
N ASP A 197 -7.93 26.46 3.03
CA ASP A 197 -6.57 26.43 3.57
C ASP A 197 -5.95 27.84 3.55
N VAL A 198 -6.11 28.55 2.43
CA VAL A 198 -5.58 29.91 2.25
C VAL A 198 -6.32 30.95 3.12
N ALA A 199 -7.59 30.73 3.44
CA ALA A 199 -8.36 31.59 4.34
C ALA A 199 -7.91 31.49 5.81
N GLN A 200 -7.15 30.47 6.19
CA GLN A 200 -6.57 30.37 7.52
C GLN A 200 -5.53 31.48 7.74
N LYS A 201 -5.26 31.81 9.00
CA LYS A 201 -4.19 32.75 9.33
C LYS A 201 -2.85 32.20 8.83
N GLN A 202 -2.04 33.08 8.23
CA GLN A 202 -0.70 32.74 7.75
C GLN A 202 0.18 32.26 8.90
N TYR A 203 0.67 31.03 8.81
CA TYR A 203 1.63 30.48 9.75
C TYR A 203 3.03 30.99 9.41
N THR A 204 3.66 31.71 10.32
CA THR A 204 4.99 32.29 10.10
C THR A 204 6.00 31.75 11.11
N GLN A 205 7.28 31.87 10.77
CA GLN A 205 8.37 31.47 11.68
C GLN A 205 8.28 32.16 13.05
N LYS A 206 7.77 33.41 13.10
CA LYS A 206 7.58 34.15 14.36
C LYS A 206 6.56 33.45 15.27
N GLU A 207 5.46 32.95 14.70
CA GLU A 207 4.45 32.19 15.44
C GLU A 207 5.02 30.84 15.93
N ALA A 208 5.81 30.16 15.12
CA ALA A 208 6.52 28.94 15.52
C ALA A 208 7.48 29.19 16.70
N MET A 209 8.24 30.29 16.66
CA MET A 209 9.14 30.69 17.74
C MET A 209 8.38 31.06 19.02
N GLN A 210 7.28 31.79 18.90
CA GLN A 210 6.39 32.10 20.03
C GLN A 210 5.83 30.83 20.68
N GLY A 211 5.39 29.84 19.89
CA GLY A 211 4.95 28.53 20.39
C GLY A 211 6.05 27.74 21.08
N ALA A 212 7.32 27.97 20.71
CA ALA A 212 8.49 27.40 21.38
C ALA A 212 8.96 28.23 22.60
N GLY A 213 8.21 29.25 23.02
CA GLY A 213 8.56 30.12 24.15
C GLY A 213 9.65 31.17 23.83
N LYS A 214 10.02 31.33 22.55
CA LYS A 214 10.99 32.34 22.10
C LYS A 214 10.24 33.58 21.60
N GLY A 215 9.81 34.41 22.54
CA GLY A 215 9.19 35.71 22.25
C GLY A 215 10.24 36.79 21.96
N ILE A 216 9.99 37.61 20.95
CA ILE A 216 10.74 38.86 20.74
C ILE A 216 9.95 39.96 21.45
N GLU A 217 10.49 40.50 22.53
CA GLU A 217 9.89 41.65 23.22
C GLU A 217 10.11 42.92 22.38
N THR A 218 9.04 43.49 21.85
CA THR A 218 9.12 44.76 21.12
C THR A 218 9.10 45.92 22.12
N TYR A 219 10.27 46.50 22.37
CA TYR A 219 10.36 47.74 23.16
C TYR A 219 9.99 48.96 22.29
N LYS A 220 9.12 49.84 22.81
CA LYS A 220 8.86 51.14 22.17
C LYS A 220 10.08 52.03 22.39
N ARG A 221 10.82 52.32 21.32
CA ARG A 221 12.01 53.17 21.38
C ARG A 221 11.65 54.54 21.98
N ALA A 222 12.38 54.98 23.00
CA ALA A 222 12.08 56.22 23.73
C ALA A 222 12.24 57.50 22.88
N HIS A 223 13.09 57.44 21.84
CA HIS A 223 13.31 58.55 20.91
C HIS A 223 12.96 58.12 19.48
N SER A 224 12.20 58.95 18.77
CA SER A 224 11.92 58.78 17.35
C SER A 224 13.22 58.82 16.56
N LYS A 225 13.40 57.87 15.64
CA LYS A 225 14.52 57.91 14.70
C LYS A 225 14.16 59.00 13.67
N LYS A 226 14.97 60.05 13.53
CA LYS A 226 14.86 60.97 12.38
C LYS A 226 15.04 60.12 11.11
N SER A 227 14.10 60.20 10.17
CA SER A 227 14.32 59.67 8.83
C SER A 227 15.32 60.61 8.16
N ASP A 228 16.46 60.08 7.76
CA ASP A 228 17.31 60.76 6.79
C ASP A 228 16.69 60.42 5.42
N ASP A 229 15.72 61.22 5.00
CA ASP A 229 15.21 61.20 3.62
C ASP A 229 16.32 61.78 2.72
N MET A 230 17.17 60.90 2.19
CA MET A 230 18.00 61.22 1.02
C MET A 230 17.17 60.88 -0.21
N ASP A 231 16.59 61.93 -0.81
CA ASP A 231 16.03 61.89 -2.16
C ASP A 231 17.19 61.72 -3.17
N ASP A 232 17.46 60.49 -3.61
CA ASP A 232 18.33 60.23 -4.75
C ASP A 232 17.53 60.43 -6.06
N ILE A 233 17.96 61.45 -6.82
CA ILE A 233 17.60 61.79 -8.20
C ILE A 233 18.17 60.75 -9.19
#